data_AF-A0AA88ILX2-F1
#
_entry.id   AF-A0AA88ILX2-F1
#
_cell.length_a   1.000
_cell.length_b   1.000
_cell.length_c   1.000
_cell.angle_alpha   90.00
_cell.angle_beta   90.00
_cell.angle_gamma   90.00
#
_symmetry.space_group_name_H-M   'P 1'
#
loop_
_entity.id
_entity.type
_entity.pdbx_description
1 polymer ?
#
loop_
_entity_poly.entity_id
_entity_poly.type
_entity_poly.pdbx_seq_one_letter_code
_entity_poly.pdbx_strand_id
1 'polypeptide(L)'
;TSFQLRFCAKQLEKMSKKSEKDKAVQQSKCKKALQQGNIEGARIYAENAIRKKNEALNYLRMSSKVDAVQSKVHSAAMLRGLTKNMGQVVRSLDKAIGSMDLEKISATMDKFEKQFEDLDVKTSVVEDAIGATTTLSTPADEVEALMQRIADEAQLDLAGKLAVSSTVPSVLEEERGQADLDRRSSVSVVHMESYGKHMESYVHMESFHMESCSFIE
;
A
#
# COMPACT_ATOMS: atom_id res chain seq x y z
N THR A 1 23.86 16.65 -7.46
CA THR A 1 23.14 16.32 -6.22
C THR A 1 22.29 15.05 -6.35
N SER A 2 21.39 14.91 -7.35
CA SER A 2 20.57 13.69 -7.54
C SER A 2 21.40 12.40 -7.69
N PHE A 3 22.51 12.45 -8.44
CA PHE A 3 23.40 11.29 -8.64
C PHE A 3 24.05 10.80 -7.35
N GLN A 4 24.49 11.73 -6.48
CA GLN A 4 25.13 11.39 -5.20
C GLN A 4 24.15 10.68 -4.26
N LEU A 5 22.88 11.11 -4.21
CA LEU A 5 21.85 10.44 -3.42
C LEU A 5 21.57 9.02 -3.92
N ARG A 6 21.45 8.85 -5.25
CA ARG A 6 21.23 7.53 -5.86
C ARG A 6 22.41 6.58 -5.65
N PHE A 7 23.63 7.11 -5.71
CA PHE A 7 24.83 6.36 -5.40
C PHE A 7 24.88 5.93 -3.93
N CYS A 8 24.56 6.86 -3.01
CA CYS A 8 24.49 6.59 -1.57
C CYS A 8 23.44 5.51 -1.24
N ALA A 9 22.23 5.59 -1.82
CA ALA A 9 21.19 4.55 -1.67
C ALA A 9 21.72 3.17 -2.11
N LYS A 10 22.31 3.05 -3.31
CA LYS A 10 22.91 1.79 -3.77
C LYS A 10 24.06 1.30 -2.89
N GLN A 11 24.85 2.21 -2.32
CA GLN A 11 25.92 1.86 -1.39
C GLN A 11 25.36 1.30 -0.08
N LEU A 12 24.30 1.90 0.46
CA LEU A 12 23.58 1.41 1.64
C LEU A 12 22.96 0.03 1.39
N GLU A 13 22.35 -0.20 0.23
CA GLU A 13 21.81 -1.50 -0.17
C GLU A 13 22.91 -2.58 -0.23
N LYS A 14 24.09 -2.24 -0.77
CA LYS A 14 25.26 -3.14 -0.76
C LYS A 14 25.73 -3.45 0.65
N MET A 15 25.77 -2.46 1.55
CA MET A 15 26.14 -2.67 2.95
C MET A 15 25.11 -3.53 3.71
N SER A 16 23.82 -3.39 3.40
CA SER A 16 22.76 -4.26 3.89
C SER A 16 23.00 -5.72 3.47
N LYS A 17 23.16 -5.97 2.16
CA LYS A 17 23.45 -7.32 1.62
C LYS A 17 24.74 -7.92 2.19
N LYS A 18 25.78 -7.10 2.39
CA LYS A 18 27.02 -7.55 3.05
C LYS A 18 26.75 -7.99 4.49
N SER A 19 25.99 -7.20 5.25
CA SER A 19 25.63 -7.53 6.64
C SER A 19 24.79 -8.81 6.74
N GLU A 20 23.91 -9.08 5.77
CA GLU A 20 23.17 -10.36 5.68
C GLU A 20 24.08 -11.56 5.42
N LYS A 21 25.10 -11.41 4.55
CA LYS A 21 26.11 -12.44 4.34
C LYS A 21 26.92 -12.69 5.61
N ASP A 22 27.35 -11.63 6.30
CA ASP A 22 28.07 -11.74 7.56
C ASP A 22 27.21 -12.43 8.64
N LYS A 23 25.91 -12.14 8.69
CA LYS A 23 24.94 -12.86 9.54
C LYS A 23 24.94 -14.37 9.23
N ALA A 24 24.85 -14.75 7.96
CA ALA A 24 24.85 -16.17 7.56
C ALA A 24 26.16 -16.89 7.93
N VAL A 25 27.30 -16.19 7.84
CA VAL A 25 28.60 -16.69 8.31
C VAL A 25 28.56 -16.94 9.82
N GLN A 26 28.03 -16.01 10.61
CA GLN A 26 27.94 -16.19 12.07
C GLN A 26 26.95 -17.29 12.48
N GLN A 27 25.83 -17.44 11.77
CA GLN A 27 24.92 -18.56 11.98
C GLN A 27 25.61 -19.90 11.70
N SER A 28 26.44 -19.97 10.66
CA SER A 28 27.21 -21.18 10.34
C SER A 28 28.25 -21.50 11.41
N LYS A 29 28.91 -20.48 11.97
CA LYS A 29 29.84 -20.63 13.11
C LYS A 29 29.13 -21.06 14.40
N CYS A 30 27.96 -20.49 14.68
CA CYS A 30 27.11 -20.88 15.81
C CYS A 30 26.73 -22.37 15.72
N LYS A 31 26.28 -22.84 14.54
CA LYS A 31 25.97 -24.27 14.31
C LYS A 31 27.17 -25.18 14.58
N LYS A 32 28.36 -24.79 14.11
CA LYS A 32 29.60 -25.55 14.36
C LYS A 32 29.99 -25.57 15.84
N ALA A 33 29.86 -24.44 16.54
CA ALA A 33 30.16 -24.35 17.97
C ALA A 33 29.22 -25.21 18.82
N LEU A 34 27.93 -25.29 18.44
CA LEU A 34 26.97 -26.18 19.08
C LEU A 34 27.31 -27.66 18.88
N GLN A 35 27.72 -28.06 17.67
CA GLN A 35 28.15 -29.44 17.39
C GLN A 35 29.40 -29.83 18.19
N GLN A 36 30.26 -28.87 18.51
CA GLN A 36 31.47 -29.06 19.30
C GLN A 36 31.21 -29.00 20.82
N GLY A 37 29.96 -28.76 21.25
CA GLY A 37 29.61 -28.63 22.68
C GLY A 37 30.05 -27.31 23.33
N ASN A 38 30.53 -26.34 22.55
CA ASN A 38 30.95 -25.04 23.07
C ASN A 38 29.76 -24.06 23.13
N ILE A 39 29.01 -24.15 24.23
CA ILE A 39 27.78 -23.37 24.45
C ILE A 39 28.06 -21.86 24.57
N GLU A 40 29.14 -21.47 25.26
CA GLU A 40 29.51 -20.06 25.42
C GLU A 40 29.93 -19.42 24.08
N GLY A 41 30.72 -20.12 23.27
CA GLY A 41 31.07 -19.67 21.92
C GLY A 41 29.85 -19.56 21.00
N ALA A 42 28.91 -20.51 21.08
CA ALA A 42 27.67 -20.47 20.32
C ALA A 42 26.80 -19.26 20.67
N ARG A 43 26.75 -18.86 21.96
CA ARG A 43 26.01 -17.68 22.44
C ARG A 43 26.57 -16.38 21.84
N ILE A 44 27.89 -16.22 21.84
CA ILE A 44 28.57 -15.05 21.25
C ILE A 44 28.32 -14.97 19.74
N TYR A 45 28.37 -16.10 19.02
CA TYR A 45 28.07 -16.11 17.59
C TYR A 45 26.60 -15.82 17.28
N ALA A 46 25.67 -16.28 18.14
CA ALA A 46 24.25 -15.98 18.02
C ALA A 46 23.95 -14.49 18.23
N GLU A 47 24.53 -13.86 19.26
CA GLU A 47 24.39 -12.43 19.51
C GLU A 47 24.93 -11.60 18.34
N ASN A 48 26.12 -11.95 17.83
CA ASN A 48 26.68 -11.29 16.66
C ASN A 48 25.81 -11.45 15.40
N ALA A 49 25.16 -12.61 15.22
CA ALA A 49 24.22 -12.80 14.13
C ALA A 49 22.99 -11.89 14.27
N ILE A 50 22.43 -11.76 15.47
CA ILE A 50 21.30 -10.85 15.74
C ILE A 50 21.70 -9.40 15.47
N ARG A 51 22.88 -8.98 15.97
CA ARG A 51 23.41 -7.64 15.71
C ARG A 51 23.55 -7.36 14.21
N LYS A 52 24.11 -8.30 13.44
CA LYS A 52 24.25 -8.17 11.98
C LYS A 52 22.91 -8.15 11.23
N LYS A 53 21.90 -8.88 11.72
CA LYS A 53 20.53 -8.76 11.19
C LYS A 53 19.97 -7.34 11.40
N ASN A 54 20.15 -6.78 12.59
CA ASN A 54 19.65 -5.43 12.90
C ASN A 54 20.38 -4.35 12.09
N GLU A 55 21.71 -4.46 11.94
CA GLU A 55 22.51 -3.60 11.06
C GLU A 55 22.00 -3.67 9.61
N ALA A 56 21.74 -4.87 9.07
CA ALA A 56 21.23 -5.06 7.71
C ALA A 56 19.88 -4.36 7.49
N LEU A 57 18.94 -4.54 8.43
CA LEU A 57 17.63 -3.89 8.38
C LEU A 57 17.74 -2.37 8.48
N ASN A 58 18.64 -1.86 9.31
CA ASN A 58 18.85 -0.42 9.43
C ASN A 58 19.40 0.19 8.14
N TYR A 59 20.39 -0.46 7.51
CA TYR A 59 20.91 -0.02 6.20
C TYR A 59 19.84 -0.07 5.11
N LEU A 60 18.99 -1.10 5.09
CA LEU A 60 17.90 -1.21 4.11
C LEU A 60 16.89 -0.08 4.29
N ARG A 61 16.44 0.17 5.53
CA ARG A 61 15.53 1.29 5.83
C ARG A 61 16.13 2.64 5.44
N MET A 62 17.41 2.86 5.73
CA MET A 62 18.09 4.10 5.37
C MET A 62 18.22 4.23 3.84
N SER A 63 18.51 3.15 3.12
CA SER A 63 18.52 3.13 1.66
C SER A 63 17.17 3.55 1.08
N SER A 64 16.06 2.95 1.55
CA SER A 64 14.71 3.29 1.09
C SER A 64 14.36 4.75 1.35
N LYS A 65 14.73 5.28 2.53
CA LYS A 65 14.52 6.70 2.85
C LYS A 65 15.30 7.62 1.91
N VAL A 66 16.57 7.30 1.63
CA VAL A 66 17.41 8.09 0.73
C VAL A 66 16.88 8.05 -0.71
N ASP A 67 16.39 6.89 -1.17
CA ASP A 67 15.79 6.74 -2.49
C ASP A 67 14.49 7.54 -2.62
N ALA A 68 13.62 7.50 -1.60
CA ALA A 68 12.42 8.34 -1.57
C ALA A 68 12.74 9.84 -1.61
N VAL A 69 13.77 10.28 -0.87
CA VAL A 69 14.25 11.67 -0.93
C VAL A 69 14.84 11.99 -2.32
N GLN A 70 15.57 11.05 -2.94
CA GLN A 70 16.11 11.23 -4.28
C GLN A 70 15.00 11.44 -5.31
N SER A 71 13.93 10.65 -5.26
CA SER A 71 12.76 10.79 -6.13
C SER A 71 12.11 12.17 -5.97
N LYS A 72 11.86 12.62 -4.74
CA LYS A 72 11.32 13.97 -4.46
C LYS A 72 12.24 15.08 -4.99
N VAL A 73 13.56 14.95 -4.79
CA VAL A 73 14.55 15.91 -5.30
C VAL A 73 14.58 15.93 -6.82
N HIS A 74 14.43 14.78 -7.47
CA HIS A 74 14.38 14.68 -8.94
C HIS A 74 13.14 15.37 -9.51
N SER A 75 11.96 15.09 -8.95
CA SER A 75 10.72 15.76 -9.34
C SER A 75 10.82 17.28 -9.13
N ALA A 76 11.33 17.73 -7.98
CA ALA A 76 11.54 19.15 -7.71
C ALA A 76 12.55 19.80 -8.68
N ALA A 77 13.59 19.09 -9.11
CA ALA A 77 14.54 19.58 -10.10
C ALA A 77 13.89 19.71 -11.50
N MET A 78 13.06 18.73 -11.89
CA MET A 78 12.29 18.80 -13.14
C MET A 78 11.32 19.98 -13.15
N LEU A 79 10.52 20.12 -12.09
CA LEU A 79 9.58 21.23 -11.93
C LEU A 79 10.29 22.59 -11.99
N ARG A 80 11.44 22.74 -11.32
CA ARG A 80 12.24 23.98 -11.41
C ARG A 80 12.73 24.28 -12.83
N GLY A 81 13.17 23.26 -13.56
CA GLY A 81 13.57 23.42 -14.97
C GLY A 81 12.40 23.88 -15.83
N LEU A 82 11.23 23.29 -15.61
CA LEU A 82 10.00 23.60 -16.32
C LEU A 82 9.49 25.02 -16.02
N THR A 83 9.47 25.44 -14.74
CA THR A 83 9.17 26.83 -14.35
C THR A 83 10.13 27.83 -15.00
N LYS A 84 11.42 27.49 -15.12
CA LYS A 84 12.40 28.34 -15.80
C LYS A 84 12.11 28.48 -17.30
N ASN A 85 11.73 27.38 -17.97
CA ASN A 85 11.36 27.41 -19.38
C ASN A 85 10.08 28.21 -19.62
N MET A 86 9.05 28.00 -18.79
CA MET A 86 7.82 28.82 -18.79
C MET A 86 8.12 30.31 -18.63
N GLY A 87 8.99 30.66 -17.67
CA GLY A 87 9.41 32.04 -17.48
C GLY A 87 10.13 32.65 -18.69
N GLN A 88 10.86 31.85 -19.49
CA GLN A 88 11.48 32.33 -20.73
C GLN A 88 10.47 32.53 -21.86
N VAL A 89 9.50 31.63 -22.00
CA VAL A 89 8.42 31.77 -23.00
C VAL A 89 7.57 33.00 -22.70
N VAL A 90 7.17 33.20 -21.45
CA VAL A 90 6.39 34.38 -21.03
C VAL A 90 7.14 35.68 -21.32
N ARG A 91 8.44 35.76 -21.02
CA ARG A 91 9.27 36.93 -21.37
C ARG A 91 9.43 37.13 -22.88
N SER A 92 9.48 36.03 -23.65
CA SER A 92 9.58 36.10 -25.11
C SER A 92 8.27 36.62 -25.70
N LEU A 93 7.14 36.22 -25.12
CA LEU A 93 5.82 36.67 -25.52
C LEU A 93 5.63 38.16 -25.23
N ASP A 94 6.03 38.62 -24.04
CA ASP A 94 5.99 40.03 -23.65
C ASP A 94 6.78 40.92 -24.61
N LYS A 95 7.98 40.48 -25.01
CA LYS A 95 8.79 41.17 -26.04
C LYS A 95 8.12 41.18 -27.42
N ALA A 96 7.52 40.07 -27.84
CA ALA A 96 6.83 39.98 -29.12
C ALA A 96 5.61 40.91 -29.18
N ILE A 97 4.81 40.94 -28.10
CA ILE A 97 3.67 41.86 -27.93
C ILE A 97 4.14 43.32 -27.95
N GLY A 98 5.22 43.65 -27.25
CA GLY A 98 5.79 45.00 -27.25
C GLY A 98 6.29 45.46 -28.62
N SER A 99 6.66 44.54 -29.50
CA SER A 99 7.05 44.83 -30.89
C SER A 99 5.91 44.84 -31.90
N MET A 100 4.68 44.48 -31.50
CA MET A 100 3.51 44.29 -32.37
C MET A 100 3.74 43.34 -33.57
N ASP A 101 4.75 42.48 -33.50
CA ASP A 101 5.08 41.52 -34.55
C ASP A 101 4.21 40.27 -34.40
N LEU A 102 3.15 40.19 -35.21
CA LEU A 102 2.18 39.09 -35.19
C LEU A 102 2.80 37.73 -35.51
N GLU A 103 3.83 37.68 -36.35
CA GLU A 103 4.51 36.43 -36.72
C GLU A 103 5.32 35.89 -35.53
N LYS A 104 6.04 36.78 -34.83
CA LYS A 104 6.73 36.42 -33.58
C LYS A 104 5.77 36.06 -32.46
N ILE A 105 4.62 36.72 -32.36
CA ILE A 105 3.59 36.38 -31.37
C ILE A 105 3.06 34.97 -31.64
N SER A 106 2.69 34.66 -32.89
CA SER A 106 2.24 33.31 -33.27
C SER A 106 3.28 32.24 -32.95
N ALA A 107 4.54 32.45 -33.37
CA ALA A 107 5.62 31.50 -33.11
C ALA A 107 5.94 31.32 -31.61
N THR A 108 5.69 32.35 -30.79
CA THR A 108 5.89 32.26 -29.33
C THR A 108 4.71 31.59 -28.65
N MET A 109 3.49 31.74 -29.18
CA MET A 109 2.31 30.99 -28.71
C MET A 109 2.39 29.50 -29.03
N ASP A 110 2.86 29.12 -30.21
CA ASP A 110 3.09 27.71 -30.53
C ASP A 110 4.11 27.06 -29.57
N LYS A 111 5.12 27.84 -29.14
CA LYS A 111 6.08 27.40 -28.11
C LYS A 111 5.46 27.34 -26.72
N PHE A 112 4.56 28.26 -26.39
CA PHE A 112 3.82 28.23 -25.13
C PHE A 112 2.97 26.98 -25.05
N GLU A 113 2.20 26.69 -26.09
CA GLU A 113 1.33 25.50 -26.18
C GLU A 113 2.15 24.21 -26.03
N LYS A 114 3.25 24.07 -26.78
CA LYS A 114 4.16 22.92 -26.65
C LYS A 114 4.73 22.77 -25.24
N GLN A 115 5.18 23.87 -24.62
CA GLN A 115 5.78 23.81 -23.29
C GLN A 115 4.73 23.58 -22.19
N PHE A 116 3.47 23.96 -22.44
CA PHE A 116 2.34 23.71 -21.55
C PHE A 116 1.83 22.27 -21.65
N GLU A 117 1.74 21.71 -22.86
CA GLU A 117 1.45 20.28 -23.08
C GLU A 117 2.54 19.40 -22.45
N ASP A 118 3.81 19.75 -22.64
CA ASP A 118 4.94 19.09 -21.97
C ASP A 118 4.84 19.17 -20.43
N LEU A 119 4.30 20.27 -19.90
CA LEU A 119 4.10 20.44 -18.46
C LEU A 119 2.96 19.57 -17.95
N ASP A 120 1.86 19.48 -18.68
CA ASP A 120 0.71 18.66 -18.30
C ASP A 120 1.08 17.16 -18.30
N VAL A 121 1.68 16.68 -19.39
CA VAL A 121 2.16 15.29 -19.50
C VAL A 121 3.18 14.96 -18.40
N LYS A 122 4.15 15.85 -18.15
CA LYS A 122 5.18 15.60 -17.11
C LYS A 122 4.61 15.70 -15.70
N THR A 123 3.61 16.54 -15.45
CA THR A 123 2.97 16.64 -14.14
C THR A 123 2.14 15.40 -13.87
N SER A 124 1.38 14.91 -14.84
CA SER A 124 0.65 13.64 -14.75
C SER A 124 1.60 12.46 -14.44
N VAL A 125 2.72 12.33 -15.17
CA VAL A 125 3.71 11.27 -14.90
C VAL A 125 4.34 11.41 -13.50
N VAL A 126 4.56 12.64 -13.04
CA VAL A 126 5.10 12.90 -11.70
C VAL A 126 4.05 12.59 -10.62
N GLU A 127 2.78 12.90 -10.83
CA GLU A 127 1.68 12.56 -9.91
C GLU A 127 1.50 11.05 -9.80
N ASP A 128 1.54 10.31 -10.91
CA ASP A 128 1.47 8.85 -10.91
C ASP A 128 2.69 8.23 -10.18
N ALA A 129 3.89 8.72 -10.46
CA ALA A 129 5.12 8.22 -9.83
C ALA A 129 5.22 8.58 -8.34
N ILE A 130 4.78 9.78 -7.94
CA ILE A 130 4.76 10.22 -6.53
C ILE A 130 3.61 9.55 -5.77
N GLY A 131 2.45 9.38 -6.41
CA GLY A 131 1.32 8.61 -5.88
C GLY A 131 1.75 7.21 -5.50
N ALA A 132 2.36 6.47 -6.43
CA ALA A 132 2.90 5.13 -6.18
C ALA A 132 4.01 5.10 -5.11
N THR A 133 4.88 6.12 -5.06
CA THR A 133 5.94 6.20 -4.05
C THR A 133 5.39 6.46 -2.64
N THR A 134 4.31 7.24 -2.53
CA THR A 134 3.66 7.56 -1.23
C THR A 134 2.95 6.32 -0.67
N THR A 135 2.33 5.50 -1.52
CA THR A 135 1.77 4.20 -1.14
C THR A 135 2.83 3.25 -0.59
N LEU A 136 4.07 3.30 -1.12
CA LEU A 136 5.18 2.45 -0.64
C LEU A 136 5.68 2.84 0.76
N SER A 137 5.48 4.09 1.19
CA SER A 137 5.86 4.56 2.53
C SER A 137 4.77 4.35 3.60
N THR A 138 3.57 3.93 3.19
CA THR A 138 2.48 3.57 4.08
C THR A 138 1.61 2.53 3.38
N PRO A 139 2.09 1.28 3.25
CA PRO A 139 1.30 0.23 2.63
C PRO A 139 0.02 0.05 3.45
N ALA A 140 -1.13 0.22 2.78
CA ALA A 140 -2.45 0.10 3.41
C ALA A 140 -2.58 -1.24 4.16
N ASP A 141 -2.01 -2.31 3.63
CA ASP A 141 -1.98 -3.64 4.26
C ASP A 141 -1.22 -3.66 5.60
N GLU A 142 -0.14 -2.87 5.77
CA GLU A 142 0.56 -2.79 7.05
C GLU A 142 -0.19 -1.93 8.06
N VAL A 143 -0.96 -0.93 7.60
CA VAL A 143 -1.86 -0.14 8.46
C VAL A 143 -3.06 -0.97 8.87
N GLU A 144 -3.66 -1.73 7.97
CA GLU A 144 -4.76 -2.66 8.22
C GLU A 144 -4.31 -3.76 9.21
N ALA A 145 -3.14 -4.37 8.99
CA ALA A 145 -2.58 -5.36 9.90
C ALA A 145 -2.18 -4.76 11.26
N LEU A 146 -1.72 -3.51 11.31
CA LEU A 146 -1.44 -2.81 12.58
C LEU A 146 -2.74 -2.46 13.31
N MET A 147 -3.76 -2.01 12.59
CA MET A 147 -5.08 -1.68 13.14
C MET A 147 -5.79 -2.93 13.65
N GLN A 148 -5.65 -4.07 12.97
CA GLN A 148 -6.14 -5.36 13.45
C GLN A 148 -5.38 -5.84 14.69
N ARG A 149 -4.05 -5.68 14.74
CA ARG A 149 -3.28 -5.99 15.95
C ARG A 149 -3.62 -5.07 17.13
N ILE A 150 -3.84 -3.77 16.89
CA ILE A 150 -4.27 -2.83 17.94
C ILE A 150 -5.70 -3.15 18.40
N ALA A 151 -6.58 -3.53 17.49
CA ALA A 151 -7.93 -3.99 17.83
C ALA A 151 -7.87 -5.27 18.68
N ASP A 152 -7.08 -6.26 18.30
CA ASP A 152 -6.88 -7.50 19.05
C ASP A 152 -6.26 -7.23 20.44
N GLU A 153 -5.26 -6.34 20.52
CA GLU A 153 -4.64 -5.92 21.78
C GLU A 153 -5.61 -5.12 22.67
N ALA A 154 -6.45 -4.27 22.09
CA ALA A 154 -7.47 -3.54 22.83
C ALA A 154 -8.62 -4.45 23.30
N GLN A 155 -9.00 -5.46 22.51
CA GLN A 155 -9.94 -6.51 22.91
C GLN A 155 -9.35 -7.37 24.04
N LEU A 156 -8.06 -7.67 23.98
CA LEU A 156 -7.33 -8.43 25.00
C LEU A 156 -7.07 -7.61 26.29
N ASP A 157 -6.86 -6.29 26.21
CA ASP A 157 -6.76 -5.43 27.40
C ASP A 157 -8.14 -5.21 28.05
N LEU A 158 -9.22 -5.17 27.27
CA LEU A 158 -10.59 -5.16 27.80
C LEU A 158 -10.95 -6.52 28.44
N ALA A 159 -10.61 -7.64 27.79
CA ALA A 159 -10.77 -8.98 28.37
C ALA A 159 -9.87 -9.20 29.60
N GLY A 160 -8.65 -8.65 29.60
CA GLY A 160 -7.71 -8.70 30.72
C GLY A 160 -8.16 -7.87 31.93
N LYS A 161 -8.79 -6.71 31.69
CA LYS A 161 -9.40 -5.89 32.76
C LYS A 161 -10.72 -6.46 33.28
N LEU A 162 -11.48 -7.18 32.45
CA LEU A 162 -12.68 -7.90 32.90
C LEU A 162 -12.32 -9.21 33.65
N ALA A 163 -11.24 -9.89 33.29
CA ALA A 163 -10.80 -11.13 33.96
C ALA A 163 -10.25 -10.92 35.37
N VAL A 164 -9.83 -9.71 35.73
CA VAL A 164 -9.41 -9.36 37.11
C VAL A 164 -10.61 -8.97 37.99
N SER A 165 -11.80 -8.74 37.43
CA SER A 165 -12.96 -8.22 38.17
C SER A 165 -14.11 -9.21 38.40
N SER A 166 -14.02 -10.47 38.00
CA SER A 166 -15.16 -11.41 38.18
C SER A 166 -14.74 -12.78 38.73
N THR A 167 -14.46 -12.84 40.03
CA THR A 167 -14.90 -13.98 40.85
C THR A 167 -16.38 -13.79 41.15
N VAL A 168 -17.26 -14.55 40.46
CA VAL A 168 -18.55 -15.17 40.85
C VAL A 168 -19.37 -15.42 39.56
N PRO A 169 -19.90 -16.64 39.30
CA PRO A 169 -20.69 -16.92 38.09
C PRO A 169 -22.20 -16.77 38.34
N SER A 170 -22.93 -16.10 37.43
CA SER A 170 -24.38 -16.34 37.18
C SER A 170 -24.95 -15.37 36.11
N VAL A 171 -25.41 -15.94 34.98
CA VAL A 171 -26.68 -15.66 34.25
C VAL A 171 -26.90 -14.28 33.57
N LEU A 172 -27.04 -14.33 32.22
CA LEU A 172 -27.77 -13.43 31.25
C LEU A 172 -27.40 -11.92 31.27
N GLU A 173 -27.26 -11.15 30.20
CA GLU A 173 -27.77 -11.10 28.82
C GLU A 173 -26.93 -10.06 28.01
N GLU A 174 -26.99 -10.15 26.67
CA GLU A 174 -26.71 -9.22 25.53
C GLU A 174 -25.97 -7.86 25.75
N GLU A 175 -25.05 -7.37 24.90
CA GLU A 175 -25.24 -7.02 23.48
C GLU A 175 -23.93 -7.05 22.66
N ARG A 176 -24.02 -7.53 21.40
CA ARG A 176 -22.97 -7.48 20.37
C ARG A 176 -23.50 -6.71 19.16
N GLY A 177 -23.32 -5.39 19.17
CA GLY A 177 -23.69 -4.50 18.05
C GLY A 177 -22.69 -4.55 16.89
N GLN A 178 -23.21 -4.33 15.69
CA GLN A 178 -22.53 -3.93 14.44
C GLN A 178 -22.02 -4.96 13.41
N ALA A 179 -22.21 -6.28 13.57
CA ALA A 179 -21.84 -7.26 12.52
C ALA A 179 -23.05 -7.89 11.76
N ASP A 180 -24.27 -7.45 12.04
CA ASP A 180 -25.50 -8.13 11.58
C ASP A 180 -26.20 -7.52 10.35
N LEU A 181 -25.74 -6.36 9.83
CA LEU A 181 -26.43 -5.72 8.70
C LEU A 181 -26.11 -6.34 7.33
N ASP A 182 -24.90 -6.87 7.12
CA ASP A 182 -24.46 -7.35 5.80
C ASP A 182 -24.72 -8.85 5.58
N ARG A 183 -24.91 -9.60 6.67
CA ARG A 183 -25.30 -11.02 6.63
C ARG A 183 -26.80 -11.22 6.49
N ARG A 184 -27.62 -10.22 6.88
CA ARG A 184 -29.08 -10.31 6.76
C ARG A 184 -29.59 -9.94 5.37
N SER A 185 -28.88 -9.09 4.60
CA SER A 185 -29.24 -8.80 3.21
C SER A 185 -28.98 -10.01 2.30
N SER A 186 -27.83 -10.67 2.46
CA SER A 186 -27.44 -11.84 1.69
C SER A 186 -28.29 -13.07 1.98
N VAL A 187 -28.67 -13.32 3.24
CA VAL A 187 -29.60 -14.41 3.59
C VAL A 187 -31.02 -14.15 3.06
N SER A 188 -31.48 -12.89 3.06
CA SER A 188 -32.82 -12.53 2.52
C SER A 188 -32.90 -12.70 1.00
N VAL A 189 -31.83 -12.37 0.26
CA VAL A 189 -31.76 -12.55 -1.19
C VAL A 189 -31.70 -14.04 -1.56
N VAL A 190 -30.93 -14.84 -0.83
CA VAL A 190 -30.85 -16.30 -1.06
C VAL A 190 -32.15 -17.01 -0.67
N HIS A 191 -32.85 -16.55 0.39
CA HIS A 191 -34.18 -17.05 0.71
C HIS A 191 -35.20 -16.65 -0.36
N MET A 192 -35.19 -15.40 -0.86
CA MET A 192 -36.13 -15.00 -1.92
C MET A 192 -35.89 -15.73 -3.26
N GLU A 193 -34.63 -15.96 -3.67
CA GLU A 193 -34.36 -16.75 -4.88
C GLU A 193 -34.75 -18.22 -4.71
N SER A 194 -34.61 -18.79 -3.51
CA SER A 194 -35.03 -20.17 -3.23
C SER A 194 -36.54 -20.33 -3.21
N TYR A 195 -37.30 -19.31 -2.76
CA TYR A 195 -38.77 -19.31 -2.80
C TYR A 195 -39.30 -19.01 -4.22
N GLY A 196 -38.65 -18.15 -5.00
CA GLY A 196 -39.01 -17.89 -6.40
C GLY A 196 -38.91 -19.14 -7.29
N LYS A 197 -37.83 -19.93 -7.15
CA LYS A 197 -37.66 -21.20 -7.88
C LYS A 197 -38.66 -22.28 -7.45
N HIS A 198 -39.08 -22.28 -6.18
CA HIS A 198 -40.12 -23.20 -5.71
C HIS A 198 -41.54 -22.80 -6.19
N MET A 199 -41.78 -21.50 -6.41
CA MET A 199 -43.06 -20.99 -6.92
C MET A 199 -43.20 -21.18 -8.44
N GLU A 200 -42.12 -21.03 -9.22
CA GLU A 200 -42.13 -21.37 -10.66
C GLU A 200 -42.38 -22.87 -10.91
N SER A 201 -41.88 -23.74 -10.03
CA SER A 201 -42.15 -25.19 -10.10
C SER A 201 -43.63 -25.52 -9.81
N TYR A 202 -44.28 -24.77 -8.91
CA TYR A 202 -45.69 -24.95 -8.58
C TYR A 202 -46.65 -24.42 -9.65
N VAL A 203 -46.35 -23.26 -10.26
CA VAL A 203 -47.16 -22.69 -11.36
C VAL A 203 -47.09 -23.56 -12.63
N HIS A 204 -45.94 -24.21 -12.88
CA HIS A 204 -45.83 -25.17 -13.98
C HIS A 204 -46.60 -26.49 -13.72
N MET A 205 -46.77 -26.88 -12.45
CA MET A 205 -47.49 -28.09 -12.05
C MET A 205 -49.02 -27.89 -12.03
N GLU A 206 -49.51 -26.71 -11.62
CA GLU A 206 -50.94 -26.36 -11.73
C GLU A 206 -51.41 -26.13 -13.17
N SER A 207 -50.55 -25.63 -14.06
CA SER A 207 -50.86 -25.52 -15.49
C SER A 207 -51.04 -26.89 -16.16
N PHE A 208 -50.34 -27.93 -15.69
CA PHE A 208 -50.47 -29.29 -16.22
C PHE A 208 -51.72 -30.03 -15.69
N HIS A 209 -52.18 -29.68 -14.49
CA HIS A 209 -53.33 -30.34 -13.87
C HIS A 209 -54.69 -29.83 -14.40
N MET A 210 -54.72 -28.61 -14.98
CA MET A 210 -55.93 -28.02 -15.56
C MET A 210 -56.16 -28.42 -17.04
N GLU A 211 -55.11 -28.82 -17.78
CA GLU A 211 -55.24 -29.43 -19.12
C GLU A 211 -55.56 -30.94 -19.08
N SER A 212 -55.43 -31.59 -17.92
CA SER A 212 -55.69 -33.03 -17.75
C SER A 212 -57.15 -33.37 -17.38
N CYS A 213 -57.98 -32.37 -17.04
CA CYS A 213 -59.40 -32.56 -16.67
C CYS A 213 -60.40 -32.18 -17.78
N SER A 214 -59.94 -31.76 -18.96
CA SER A 214 -60.78 -31.56 -20.15
C SER A 214 -60.67 -32.71 -21.18
N PHE A 215 -60.08 -33.84 -20.79
CA PHE A 215 -59.91 -35.02 -21.66
C PHE A 215 -60.48 -36.34 -21.09
N ILE A 216 -61.32 -36.30 -20.05
CA ILE A 216 -62.17 -37.44 -19.65
C ILE A 216 -63.56 -36.94 -19.26
N GLU A 217 -64.32 -36.50 -20.26
CA GLU A 217 -65.72 -36.88 -20.58
C GLU A 217 -66.15 -36.21 -21.89
#